data_AF-A0A4Y9ACW6-F1
#
_entry.id   AF-A0A4Y9ACW6-F1
#
_cell.length_a   1.000
_cell.length_b   1.000
_cell.length_c   1.000
_cell.angle_alpha   90.00
_cell.angle_beta   90.00
_cell.angle_gamma   90.00
#
_symmetry.space_group_name_H-M   'P 1'
#
loop_
_entity.id
_entity.type
_entity.pdbx_description
1 polymer ?
#
loop_
_entity_poly.entity_id
_entity_poly.type
_entity_poly.pdbx_seq_one_letter_code
_entity_poly.pdbx_strand_id
1 'polypeptide(L)'
;MKELTIRLKDETYDQLKELTELENLINRHRDINRGDNYRMEDFVVGSVIDKLEQISHFKQINPFIENTHYPVIQNRFKEIATQKGMYIKDIAAQLGMKAPNISKIFNNASQPRLELFIKIWIVLGCPPLHQCLYLEED
;
A
#
# COMPACT_ATOMS: atom_id res chain seq x y z
N MET A 1 -19.06 27.57 1.65
CA MET A 1 -18.67 26.89 0.40
C MET A 1 -17.57 27.68 -0.27
N LYS A 2 -16.70 27.01 -1.03
CA LYS A 2 -15.68 27.63 -1.89
C LYS A 2 -16.09 27.37 -3.33
N GLU A 3 -15.77 28.29 -4.23
CA GLU A 3 -16.10 28.19 -5.65
C GLU A 3 -14.83 27.94 -6.47
N LEU A 4 -14.92 27.06 -7.47
CA LEU A 4 -13.83 26.72 -8.39
C LEU A 4 -14.35 26.83 -9.82
N THR A 5 -13.80 27.75 -10.61
CA THR A 5 -14.13 27.87 -12.02
C THR A 5 -13.18 27.02 -12.85
N ILE A 6 -13.72 26.09 -13.63
CA ILE A 6 -12.95 25.17 -14.48
C ILE A 6 -13.20 25.52 -15.95
N ARG A 7 -12.14 25.64 -16.74
CA ARG A 7 -12.24 25.76 -18.19
C ARG A 7 -11.96 24.42 -18.83
N LEU A 8 -12.89 23.94 -19.63
CA LEU A 8 -12.80 22.68 -20.35
C LEU A 8 -12.72 22.94 -21.84
N LYS A 9 -12.16 21.98 -22.59
CA LYS A 9 -12.35 21.95 -24.04
C LYS A 9 -13.80 21.58 -24.33
N ASP A 10 -14.35 22.08 -25.43
CA ASP A 10 -15.73 21.80 -25.85
C ASP A 10 -16.00 20.29 -25.91
N GLU A 11 -15.10 19.52 -26.52
CA GLU A 11 -15.19 18.05 -26.58
C GLU A 11 -15.34 17.40 -25.19
N THR A 12 -14.59 17.89 -24.19
CA THR A 12 -14.64 17.35 -22.83
C THR A 12 -15.92 17.76 -22.12
N TYR A 13 -16.42 18.97 -22.40
CA TYR A 13 -17.69 19.44 -21.87
C TYR A 13 -18.86 18.61 -22.41
N ASP A 14 -18.87 18.34 -23.71
CA ASP A 14 -19.90 17.53 -24.35
C ASP A 14 -19.88 16.09 -23.81
N GLN A 15 -18.70 15.51 -23.63
CA GLN A 15 -18.56 14.19 -22.98
C GLN A 15 -19.11 14.16 -21.55
N LEU A 16 -18.87 15.20 -20.74
CA LEU A 16 -19.43 15.27 -19.39
C LEU A 16 -20.96 15.30 -19.42
N LYS A 17 -21.53 16.04 -20.37
CA LYS A 17 -22.99 16.09 -20.55
C LYS A 17 -23.54 14.72 -20.92
N GLU A 18 -22.96 14.06 -21.92
CA GLU A 18 -23.38 12.70 -22.35
C GLU A 18 -23.29 11.68 -21.21
N LEU A 19 -22.20 11.71 -20.44
CA LEU A 19 -22.02 10.80 -19.30
C LEU A 19 -23.01 11.08 -18.16
N THR A 20 -23.31 12.36 -17.90
CA THR A 20 -24.33 12.74 -16.90
C THR A 20 -25.71 12.22 -17.31
N GLU A 21 -26.07 12.35 -18.59
CA GLU A 21 -27.34 11.85 -19.13
C GLU A 21 -27.43 10.32 -19.07
N LEU A 22 -26.33 9.63 -19.39
CA LEU A 22 -26.23 8.18 -19.28
C LEU A 22 -26.36 7.69 -17.84
N GLU A 23 -25.67 8.33 -16.88
CA GLU A 23 -25.75 7.99 -15.47
C GLU A 23 -27.19 8.15 -14.93
N ASN A 24 -27.85 9.24 -15.31
CA ASN A 24 -29.27 9.44 -15.00
C ASN A 24 -30.17 8.37 -15.62
N LEU A 25 -29.91 7.96 -16.86
CA LEU A 25 -30.64 6.86 -17.50
C LEU A 25 -30.45 5.54 -16.73
N ILE A 26 -29.21 5.19 -16.38
CA ILE A 26 -28.89 3.99 -15.60
C ILE A 26 -29.60 4.03 -14.25
N ASN A 27 -29.59 5.18 -13.56
CA ASN A 27 -30.21 5.32 -12.25
C ASN A 27 -31.74 5.17 -12.30
N ARG A 28 -32.41 5.73 -13.31
CA ARG A 28 -33.86 5.51 -13.52
C ARG A 28 -34.21 4.04 -13.79
N HIS A 29 -33.32 3.31 -14.48
CA HIS A 29 -33.51 1.87 -14.69
C HIS A 29 -33.27 1.05 -13.42
N ARG A 30 -32.37 1.50 -12.53
CA ARG A 30 -32.07 0.83 -11.26
C ARG A 30 -33.13 1.07 -10.19
N ASP A 31 -33.75 2.25 -10.18
CA ASP A 31 -34.81 2.61 -9.26
C ASP A 31 -35.91 3.41 -9.97
N ILE A 32 -37.03 2.74 -10.23
CA ILE A 32 -38.18 3.30 -10.95
C ILE A 32 -38.86 4.42 -10.14
N ASN A 33 -38.68 4.45 -8.81
CA ASN A 33 -39.25 5.49 -7.94
C ASN A 33 -38.32 6.70 -7.77
N ARG A 34 -37.12 6.65 -8.37
CA ARG A 34 -36.16 7.73 -8.29
C ARG A 34 -36.57 8.87 -9.22
N GLY A 35 -37.03 9.97 -8.62
CA GLY A 35 -37.58 11.13 -9.33
C GLY A 35 -36.55 12.23 -9.65
N ASP A 36 -35.29 12.08 -9.22
CA ASP A 36 -34.25 13.09 -9.39
C ASP A 36 -33.23 12.69 -10.46
N ASN A 37 -32.95 13.63 -11.37
CA ASN A 37 -31.81 13.55 -12.27
C ASN A 37 -30.70 14.42 -11.70
N TYR A 38 -29.47 13.90 -11.68
CA TYR A 38 -28.30 14.70 -11.40
C TYR A 38 -28.15 15.79 -12.45
N ARG A 39 -27.80 16.99 -12.00
CA ARG A 39 -27.25 18.00 -12.90
C ARG A 39 -25.81 17.66 -13.21
N MET A 40 -25.28 18.22 -14.29
CA MET A 40 -23.88 18.01 -14.67
C MET A 40 -22.92 18.50 -13.58
N GLU A 41 -23.27 19.58 -12.87
CA GLU A 41 -22.46 20.07 -11.76
C GLU A 41 -22.40 19.06 -10.60
N ASP A 42 -23.52 18.42 -10.27
CA ASP A 42 -23.60 17.41 -9.22
C ASP A 42 -22.79 16.16 -9.61
N PHE A 43 -22.88 15.75 -10.87
CA PHE A 43 -22.08 14.65 -11.42
C PHE A 43 -20.57 14.94 -11.35
N VAL A 44 -20.15 16.16 -11.70
CA VAL A 44 -18.75 16.58 -11.62
C VAL A 44 -18.26 16.59 -10.17
N VAL A 45 -19.04 17.14 -9.24
CA VAL A 45 -18.69 17.16 -7.81
C VAL A 45 -18.57 15.73 -7.27
N GLY A 46 -19.54 14.86 -7.56
CA GLY A 46 -19.49 13.45 -7.17
C GLY A 46 -18.25 12.75 -7.71
N SER A 47 -17.95 12.93 -9.00
CA SER A 47 -16.76 12.34 -9.65
C SER A 47 -15.45 12.81 -9.02
N VAL A 48 -15.37 14.08 -8.63
CA VAL A 48 -14.19 14.63 -7.93
C VAL A 48 -14.06 14.02 -6.54
N ILE A 49 -15.16 13.93 -5.77
CA ILE A 49 -15.16 13.31 -4.44
C ILE A 49 -14.71 11.85 -4.54
N ASP A 50 -15.30 11.06 -5.43
CA ASP A 50 -14.94 9.66 -5.65
C ASP A 50 -13.45 9.51 -5.97
N LYS A 51 -12.91 10.43 -6.80
CA LYS A 51 -11.49 10.38 -7.14
C LYS A 51 -10.59 10.75 -5.96
N LEU A 52 -10.99 11.74 -5.17
CA LEU A 52 -10.27 12.13 -3.96
C LEU A 52 -10.25 10.97 -2.95
N GLU A 53 -11.37 10.28 -2.77
CA GLU A 53 -11.46 9.11 -1.89
C GLU A 53 -10.56 7.96 -2.35
N GLN A 54 -10.57 7.65 -3.66
CA GLN A 54 -9.65 6.66 -4.23
C GLN A 54 -8.18 7.01 -3.96
N ILE A 55 -7.81 8.28 -4.11
CA ILE A 55 -6.44 8.74 -3.85
C ILE A 55 -6.12 8.73 -2.36
N SER A 56 -7.06 9.12 -1.49
CA SER A 56 -6.84 9.10 -0.03
C SER A 56 -6.68 7.70 0.52
N HIS A 57 -7.44 6.73 0.01
CA HIS A 57 -7.23 5.32 0.36
C HIS A 57 -5.83 4.85 -0.04
N PHE A 58 -5.33 5.27 -1.21
CA PHE A 58 -3.95 4.95 -1.61
C PHE A 58 -2.90 5.55 -0.67
N LYS A 59 -3.12 6.78 -0.17
CA LYS A 59 -2.25 7.39 0.85
C LYS A 59 -2.22 6.60 2.14
N GLN A 60 -3.38 6.15 2.63
CA GLN A 60 -3.48 5.36 3.86
C GLN A 60 -2.79 4.00 3.75
N ILE A 61 -2.69 3.42 2.55
CA ILE A 61 -2.10 2.11 2.31
C ILE A 61 -0.60 2.19 2.02
N ASN A 62 -0.07 3.36 1.64
CA ASN A 62 1.32 3.50 1.27
C ASN A 62 2.14 4.15 2.40
N PRO A 63 2.86 3.36 3.22
CA PRO A 63 3.64 3.87 4.35
C PRO A 63 4.83 4.74 3.92
N PHE A 64 5.09 4.88 2.62
CA PHE A 64 6.22 5.62 2.07
C PHE A 64 5.86 7.04 1.58
N ILE A 65 4.61 7.51 1.74
CA ILE A 65 4.15 8.79 1.14
C ILE A 65 4.35 10.01 2.05
N GLU A 66 4.35 9.87 3.38
CA GLU A 66 4.24 11.05 4.27
C GLU A 66 5.47 11.38 5.12
N ASN A 67 6.48 10.53 5.18
CA ASN A 67 7.64 10.79 6.03
C ASN A 67 8.79 11.43 5.24
N THR A 68 9.31 12.54 5.76
CA THR A 68 10.60 13.14 5.35
C THR A 68 11.77 12.17 5.55
N HIS A 69 11.56 11.11 6.33
CA HIS A 69 12.46 9.99 6.54
C HIS A 69 11.83 8.72 5.95
N TYR A 70 12.54 8.04 5.06
CA TYR A 70 12.08 6.76 4.54
C TYR A 70 11.93 5.77 5.71
N PRO A 71 10.78 5.10 5.87
CA PRO A 71 10.58 4.16 6.96
C PRO A 71 11.62 3.04 6.88
N VAL A 72 12.26 2.74 8.02
CA VAL A 72 13.30 1.72 8.10
C VAL A 72 12.63 0.35 8.19
N ILE A 73 12.86 -0.50 7.19
CA ILE A 73 12.38 -1.88 7.21
C ILE A 73 13.29 -2.69 8.12
N GLN A 74 12.72 -3.30 9.15
CA GLN A 74 13.43 -4.21 10.06
C GLN A 74 12.93 -5.65 9.87
N ASN A 75 13.77 -6.63 10.24
CA ASN A 75 13.46 -8.05 10.18
C ASN A 75 13.16 -8.64 11.56
N ARG A 76 12.39 -9.73 11.57
CA ARG A 76 12.04 -10.54 12.76
C ARG A 76 12.81 -11.84 12.86
N PHE A 77 13.96 -11.98 12.20
CA PHE A 77 14.66 -13.27 12.10
C PHE A 77 15.08 -13.85 13.46
N LYS A 78 15.46 -12.99 14.41
CA LYS A 78 15.78 -13.43 15.78
C LYS A 78 14.59 -13.98 16.54
N GLU A 79 13.44 -13.34 16.41
CA GLU A 79 12.17 -13.79 17.02
C GLU A 79 11.76 -15.14 16.42
N ILE A 80 11.76 -15.24 15.09
CA ILE A 80 11.40 -16.45 14.35
C ILE A 80 12.34 -17.61 14.71
N ALA A 81 13.65 -17.37 14.76
CA ALA A 81 14.63 -18.39 15.15
C ALA A 81 14.38 -18.88 16.58
N THR A 82 14.09 -17.96 17.51
CA THR A 82 13.81 -18.29 18.90
C THR A 82 12.55 -19.14 19.03
N GLN A 83 11.47 -18.78 18.32
CA GLN A 83 10.23 -19.56 18.27
C GLN A 83 10.44 -20.98 17.72
N LYS A 84 11.41 -21.15 16.81
CA LYS A 84 11.79 -22.44 16.22
C LYS A 84 12.86 -23.20 17.00
N GLY A 85 13.31 -22.68 18.14
CA GLY A 85 14.39 -23.29 18.94
C GLY A 85 15.75 -23.32 18.23
N MET A 86 15.98 -22.42 17.28
CA MET A 86 17.22 -22.33 16.50
C MET A 86 18.19 -21.31 17.11
N TYR A 87 19.46 -21.68 17.24
CA TYR A 87 20.49 -20.73 17.68
C TYR A 87 21.17 -20.07 16.50
N ILE A 88 21.51 -18.78 16.65
CA ILE A 88 22.21 -17.98 15.62
C ILE A 88 23.50 -18.65 15.15
N LYS A 89 24.25 -19.29 16.06
CA LYS A 89 25.49 -20.02 15.74
C LYS A 89 25.25 -21.17 14.75
N ASP A 90 24.13 -21.86 14.87
CA ASP A 90 23.81 -23.04 14.05
C ASP A 90 23.32 -22.58 12.67
N ILE A 91 22.54 -21.50 12.63
CA ILE A 91 22.13 -20.82 11.39
C ILE A 91 23.36 -20.30 10.63
N ALA A 92 24.30 -19.67 11.34
CA ALA A 92 25.54 -19.18 10.73
C ALA A 92 26.39 -20.33 10.15
N ALA A 93 26.47 -21.47 10.85
CA ALA A 93 27.14 -22.67 10.37
C ALA A 93 26.48 -23.23 9.10
N GLN A 94 25.15 -23.34 9.07
CA GLN A 94 24.40 -23.79 7.88
C GLN A 94 24.60 -22.89 6.67
N LEU A 95 24.77 -21.58 6.90
CA LEU A 95 25.01 -20.59 5.85
C LEU A 95 26.49 -20.48 5.45
N GLY A 96 27.40 -21.21 6.10
CA GLY A 96 28.85 -21.08 5.85
C GLY A 96 29.40 -19.70 6.23
N MET A 97 28.78 -19.03 7.21
CA MET A 97 29.11 -17.66 7.60
C MET A 97 29.64 -17.58 9.03
N LYS A 98 30.44 -16.54 9.31
CA LYS A 98 30.85 -16.23 10.69
C LYS A 98 29.67 -15.67 11.49
N ALA A 99 29.44 -16.19 12.70
CA ALA A 99 28.35 -15.77 13.59
C ALA A 99 28.24 -14.24 13.83
N PRO A 100 29.34 -13.46 13.95
CA PRO A 100 29.24 -12.00 14.09
C PRO A 100 28.54 -11.30 12.93
N ASN A 101 28.67 -11.82 11.69
CA ASN A 101 28.03 -11.22 10.52
C ASN A 101 26.52 -11.48 10.50
N ILE A 102 26.10 -12.68 10.92
CA ILE A 102 24.68 -13.03 11.04
C ILE A 102 24.05 -12.29 12.23
N SER A 103 24.76 -12.18 13.36
CA SER A 103 24.25 -11.50 14.56
C SER A 103 23.85 -10.05 14.29
N LYS A 104 24.63 -9.31 13.47
CA LYS A 104 24.26 -7.94 13.09
C LYS A 104 22.95 -7.87 12.33
N ILE A 105 22.69 -8.82 11.43
CA ILE A 105 21.44 -8.92 10.68
C ILE A 105 20.27 -9.26 11.61
N PHE A 106 20.44 -10.24 12.49
CA PHE A 106 19.41 -10.70 13.42
C PHE A 106 19.01 -9.66 14.46
N ASN A 107 19.88 -8.68 14.73
CA ASN A 107 19.60 -7.56 15.63
C ASN A 107 19.33 -6.24 14.86
N ASN A 108 19.03 -6.30 13.56
CA ASN A 108 18.76 -5.14 12.70
C ASN A 108 19.88 -4.08 12.64
N ALA A 109 21.09 -4.38 13.12
CA ALA A 109 22.24 -3.48 13.05
C ALA A 109 22.83 -3.36 11.63
N SER A 110 22.48 -4.27 10.72
CA SER A 110 22.85 -4.21 9.31
C SER A 110 21.84 -4.93 8.44
N GLN A 111 21.44 -4.32 7.33
CA GLN A 111 20.52 -4.94 6.37
C GLN A 111 21.25 -5.92 5.44
N PRO A 112 20.75 -7.16 5.27
CA PRO A 112 21.34 -8.12 4.34
C PRO A 112 21.01 -7.74 2.89
N ARG A 113 21.88 -8.13 1.95
CA ARG A 113 21.50 -8.18 0.52
C ARG A 113 20.40 -9.22 0.32
N LEU A 114 19.59 -9.06 -0.73
CA LEU A 114 18.47 -9.94 -1.05
C LEU A 114 18.85 -11.43 -1.03
N GLU A 115 19.99 -11.78 -1.62
CA GLU A 115 20.45 -13.17 -1.64
C GLU A 115 20.64 -13.75 -0.23
N LEU A 116 21.25 -12.99 0.68
CA LEU A 116 21.46 -13.41 2.05
C LEU A 116 20.15 -13.43 2.84
N PHE A 117 19.25 -12.47 2.59
CA PHE A 117 17.91 -12.48 3.15
C PHE A 117 17.18 -13.77 2.80
N ILE A 118 17.16 -14.16 1.52
CA ILE A 118 16.49 -15.39 1.06
C ILE A 118 17.14 -16.63 1.67
N LYS A 119 18.47 -16.69 1.75
CA LYS A 119 19.18 -17.80 2.40
C LYS A 119 18.79 -17.96 3.87
N ILE A 120 18.74 -16.86 4.64
CA ILE A 120 18.28 -16.88 6.04
C ILE A 120 16.81 -17.31 6.10
N TRP A 121 15.96 -16.75 5.24
CA TRP A 121 14.53 -17.07 5.16
C TRP A 121 14.27 -18.57 4.91
N ILE A 122 15.05 -19.18 4.00
CA ILE A 122 14.99 -20.63 3.72
C ILE A 122 15.42 -21.45 4.95
N VAL A 123 16.52 -21.07 5.61
CA VAL A 123 16.99 -21.76 6.84
C VAL A 123 15.95 -21.67 7.96
N LEU A 124 15.23 -20.55 8.05
CA LEU A 124 14.12 -20.38 8.99
C LEU A 124 12.85 -21.14 8.58
N GLY A 125 12.87 -21.89 7.48
CA GLY A 125 11.75 -22.70 7.01
C GLY A 125 10.67 -21.89 6.29
N CYS A 126 11.07 -20.88 5.53
CA CYS A 126 10.22 -20.08 4.65
C CYS A 126 8.94 -19.51 5.32
N PRO A 127 9.03 -18.85 6.48
CA PRO A 127 7.87 -18.21 7.12
C PRO A 127 7.22 -17.19 6.17
N PRO A 128 5.91 -16.91 6.27
CA PRO A 128 5.28 -15.88 5.46
C PRO A 128 6.03 -14.53 5.53
N LEU A 129 6.27 -13.89 4.37
CA LEU A 129 7.12 -12.68 4.31
C LEU A 129 6.59 -11.54 5.19
N HIS A 130 5.28 -11.39 5.32
CA HIS A 130 4.67 -10.38 6.19
C HIS A 130 4.97 -10.60 7.69
N GLN A 131 5.37 -11.80 8.08
CA GLN A 131 5.83 -12.10 9.45
C GLN A 131 7.34 -11.91 9.61
N CYS A 132 8.07 -11.77 8.51
CA CYS A 132 9.52 -11.59 8.54
C CYS A 132 9.94 -10.14 8.69
N LEU A 133 9.06 -9.20 8.33
CA LEU A 133 9.36 -7.78 8.17
C LEU A 133 8.38 -6.94 8.97
N TYR A 134 8.85 -5.80 9.46
CA TYR A 134 8.02 -4.73 10.02
C TYR A 134 8.66 -3.39 9.71
N LEU A 135 7.86 -2.34 9.79
CA LEU A 135 8.36 -0.97 9.75
C LEU A 135 8.68 -0.55 11.17
N GLU A 136 9.88 -0.01 11.38
CA GLU A 136 10.19 0.69 12.61
C GLU A 136 9.31 1.94 12.67
N GLU A 137 8.41 1.99 13.64
CA GLU A 137 7.63 3.19 13.96
C GLU A 137 8.53 4.08 14.84
N ASP A 138 8.63 5.37 14.49
CA ASP A 138 9.34 6.39 15.30
C ASP A 138 8.73 6.53 16.70
#